data_AF-A0A940LE33-F1
#
_entry.id   AF-A0A940LE33-F1
#
_cell.length_a   1.000
_cell.length_b   1.000
_cell.length_c   1.000
_cell.angle_alpha   90.00
_cell.angle_beta   90.00
_cell.angle_gamma   90.00
#
_symmetry.space_group_name_H-M   'P 1'
#
loop_
_entity.id
_entity.type
_entity.pdbx_description
1 polymer ?
#
loop_
_entity_poly.entity_id
_entity_poly.type
_entity_poly.pdbx_seq_one_letter_code
_entity_poly.pdbx_strand_id
1 'polypeptide(L)'
;MKLLKSVLTFVLVLSMVFLACKKESRTSTLHVRLTDAPADWEEVNIDLKEVKVSFDNDTAGWISLPTKDTIYNLLDLQNGLDTLIAQGTVPSNTLNEIRLVLGDNNTIKSNGQVYPLTIPSGSASGLKIKVRKKLNANLETIVLDFDAGASVKEEQNGYKLRPVIIVK
;
A
#
# COMPACT_ATOMS: atom_id res chain seq x y z
N MET A 1 63.31 41.24 32.48
CA MET A 1 63.35 40.74 31.09
C MET A 1 62.79 39.33 31.11
N LYS A 2 61.52 39.18 30.75
CA LYS A 2 61.08 38.76 29.41
C LYS A 2 61.32 37.25 29.19
N LEU A 3 60.24 36.47 29.24
CA LEU A 3 59.73 35.65 28.12
C LEU A 3 60.46 34.29 28.02
N LEU A 4 59.85 33.13 27.78
CA LEU A 4 58.55 32.81 27.21
C LEU A 4 58.31 31.30 27.46
N LYS A 5 57.11 30.99 27.92
CA LYS A 5 56.43 29.69 28.01
C LYS A 5 56.90 28.68 26.94
N SER A 6 57.35 27.49 27.34
CA SER A 6 57.28 26.30 26.47
C SER A 6 56.48 25.24 27.19
N VAL A 7 55.30 25.03 26.63
CA VAL A 7 54.16 24.31 27.18
C VAL A 7 54.41 22.82 27.09
N LEU A 8 54.15 22.14 28.21
CA LEU A 8 53.95 20.71 28.33
C LEU A 8 52.76 20.29 27.44
N THR A 9 53.00 20.06 26.15
CA THR A 9 51.95 19.56 25.25
C THR A 9 51.91 18.04 25.33
N PHE A 10 51.30 17.55 26.40
CA PHE A 10 50.83 16.17 26.51
C PHE A 10 49.92 15.91 25.30
N VAL A 11 50.27 14.89 24.52
CA VAL A 11 49.54 14.40 23.36
C VAL A 11 48.19 13.89 23.83
N LEU A 12 47.18 14.77 23.91
CA LEU A 12 45.79 14.37 24.03
C LEU A 12 45.23 14.29 22.61
N VAL A 13 45.50 13.16 21.95
CA VAL A 13 44.67 12.70 20.83
C VAL A 13 43.29 12.43 21.43
N LEU A 14 42.47 13.48 21.49
CA LEU A 14 41.05 13.37 21.77
C LEU A 14 40.44 12.70 20.55
N SER A 15 40.49 11.38 20.57
CA SER A 15 39.71 10.52 19.70
C SER A 15 38.25 10.84 20.01
N MET A 16 37.68 11.82 19.28
CA MET A 16 36.24 11.92 19.10
C MET A 16 35.84 10.67 18.35
N VAL A 17 35.59 9.61 19.11
CA VAL A 17 34.78 8.50 18.66
C VAL A 17 33.43 9.12 18.41
N PHE A 18 33.20 9.56 17.17
CA PHE A 18 31.87 9.82 16.67
C PHE A 18 31.13 8.50 16.84
N LEU A 19 30.41 8.37 17.95
CA LEU A 19 29.27 7.48 18.06
C LEU A 19 28.24 8.02 17.06
N ALA A 20 28.49 7.74 15.78
CA ALA A 20 27.48 7.74 14.75
C ALA A 20 26.48 6.68 15.18
N CYS A 21 25.52 7.10 16.00
CA CYS A 21 24.33 6.35 16.31
C CYS A 21 23.68 6.04 14.96
N LYS A 22 23.97 4.87 14.39
CA LYS A 22 23.15 4.30 13.33
C LYS A 22 21.79 4.14 13.98
N LYS A 23 20.87 5.06 13.69
CA LYS A 23 19.46 4.92 14.04
C LYS A 23 19.01 3.67 13.30
N GLU A 24 18.97 2.53 13.99
CA GLU A 24 18.49 1.29 13.40
C GLU A 24 17.02 1.52 13.04
N SER A 25 16.77 1.68 11.74
CA SER A 25 15.43 1.77 11.20
C SER A 25 14.81 0.39 11.35
N ARG A 26 13.88 0.25 12.29
CA ARG A 26 13.06 -0.97 12.41
C ARG A 26 12.21 -1.12 11.14
N THR A 27 12.13 -2.33 10.64
CA THR A 27 11.34 -2.69 9.45
C THR A 27 10.33 -3.78 9.79
N SER A 28 9.25 -3.82 9.01
CA SER A 28 8.21 -4.85 9.05
C SER A 28 8.06 -5.43 7.66
N THR A 29 7.81 -6.73 7.56
CA THR A 29 7.21 -7.31 6.35
C THR A 29 5.73 -6.95 6.36
N LEU A 30 5.24 -6.39 5.27
CA LEU A 30 3.84 -6.06 5.08
C LEU A 30 3.25 -6.96 4.00
N HIS A 31 2.16 -7.64 4.32
CA HIS A 31 1.31 -8.34 3.37
C HIS A 31 0.04 -7.52 3.14
N VAL A 32 -0.28 -7.25 1.88
CA VAL A 32 -1.57 -6.68 1.48
C VAL A 32 -2.36 -7.78 0.78
N ARG A 33 -3.52 -8.08 1.33
CA ARG A 33 -4.45 -9.10 0.81
C ARG A 33 -5.73 -8.44 0.33
N LEU A 34 -6.41 -9.12 -0.59
CA LEU A 34 -7.68 -8.70 -1.17
C LEU A 34 -8.73 -9.78 -0.93
N THR A 35 -9.92 -9.37 -0.49
CA THR A 35 -11.12 -10.18 -0.32
C THR A 35 -12.33 -9.38 -0.81
N ASP A 36 -13.48 -10.04 -0.98
CA ASP A 36 -14.71 -9.43 -1.44
C ASP A 36 -15.90 -9.72 -0.49
N ALA A 37 -16.75 -8.72 -0.33
CA ALA A 37 -18.05 -8.89 0.31
C ALA A 37 -19.04 -9.54 -0.69
N PRO A 38 -20.01 -10.34 -0.22
CA PRO A 38 -21.00 -10.96 -1.12
C PRO A 38 -21.68 -9.95 -2.04
N ALA A 39 -21.79 -10.31 -3.33
CA ALA A 39 -22.35 -9.46 -4.37
C ALA A 39 -23.07 -10.29 -5.46
N ASP A 40 -24.16 -9.74 -5.99
CA ASP A 40 -25.02 -10.39 -7.00
C ASP A 40 -24.60 -10.02 -8.43
N TRP A 41 -23.36 -10.33 -8.79
CA TRP A 41 -22.84 -10.22 -10.16
C TRP A 41 -22.30 -11.57 -10.64
N GLU A 42 -22.06 -11.74 -11.95
CA GLU A 42 -21.43 -12.97 -12.45
C GLU A 42 -19.91 -12.91 -12.28
N GLU A 43 -19.30 -11.77 -12.65
CA GLU A 43 -17.87 -11.50 -12.48
C GLU A 43 -17.65 -9.99 -12.31
N VAL A 44 -16.71 -9.60 -11.44
CA VAL A 44 -16.23 -8.22 -11.35
C VAL A 44 -14.71 -8.25 -11.39
N ASN A 45 -14.15 -7.92 -12.54
CA ASN A 45 -12.74 -8.09 -12.85
C ASN A 45 -12.00 -6.75 -12.71
N ILE A 46 -10.98 -6.71 -11.85
CA ILE A 46 -10.12 -5.54 -11.66
C ILE A 46 -8.68 -5.84 -12.08
N ASP A 47 -8.16 -5.02 -12.99
CA ASP A 47 -6.79 -5.09 -13.53
C ASP A 47 -5.83 -4.37 -12.58
N LEU A 48 -5.26 -5.09 -11.61
CA LEU A 48 -4.35 -4.52 -10.62
C LEU A 48 -2.93 -4.46 -11.19
N LYS A 49 -2.35 -3.26 -11.26
CA LYS A 49 -0.97 -3.03 -11.73
C LYS A 49 0.03 -2.89 -10.60
N GLU A 50 -0.33 -2.13 -9.56
CA GLU A 50 0.63 -1.75 -8.53
C GLU A 50 -0.06 -1.47 -7.20
N VAL A 51 0.58 -1.88 -6.11
CA VAL A 51 0.20 -1.50 -4.75
C VAL A 51 1.28 -0.57 -4.19
N LYS A 52 0.85 0.62 -3.75
CA LYS A 52 1.72 1.59 -3.07
C LYS A 52 1.24 1.82 -1.64
N VAL A 53 2.17 2.18 -0.77
CA VAL A 53 1.90 2.50 0.62
C VAL A 53 2.54 3.83 1.00
N SER A 54 1.93 4.55 1.94
CA SER A 54 2.49 5.77 2.51
C SER A 54 2.49 5.71 4.03
N PHE A 55 3.50 6.30 4.65
CA PHE A 55 3.69 6.32 6.10
C PHE A 55 3.66 7.74 6.66
N ASP A 56 3.22 7.89 7.92
CA ASP A 56 3.25 9.18 8.60
C ASP A 56 4.69 9.70 8.74
N ASN A 57 4.86 11.01 8.55
CA ASN A 57 6.14 11.73 8.64
C ASN A 57 7.22 11.25 7.66
N ASP A 58 6.85 10.51 6.62
CA ASP A 58 7.79 10.14 5.56
C ASP A 58 7.86 11.25 4.50
N THR A 59 9.02 11.87 4.37
CA THR A 59 9.32 12.83 3.29
C THR A 59 9.51 12.13 1.94
N ALA A 60 9.62 10.80 1.89
CA ALA A 60 9.82 10.02 0.67
C ALA A 60 8.54 9.78 -0.17
N GLY A 61 7.35 9.96 0.41
CA GLY A 61 6.08 9.84 -0.32
C GLY A 61 5.53 8.41 -0.39
N TRP A 62 5.34 7.88 -1.60
CA TRP A 62 4.74 6.55 -1.84
C TRP A 62 5.82 5.50 -2.07
N ILE A 63 5.76 4.39 -1.34
CA ILE A 63 6.60 3.22 -1.52
C ILE A 63 5.82 2.18 -2.33
N SER A 64 6.36 1.76 -3.47
CA SER A 64 5.80 0.66 -4.25
C SER A 64 6.18 -0.69 -3.65
N LEU A 65 5.19 -1.57 -3.50
CA LEU A 65 5.42 -2.94 -3.07
C LEU A 65 5.56 -3.84 -4.30
N PRO A 66 6.41 -4.89 -4.26
CA PRO A 66 6.32 -6.01 -5.18
C PRO A 66 4.88 -6.51 -5.27
N THR A 67 4.27 -6.29 -6.43
CA THR A 67 2.84 -6.50 -6.70
C THR A 67 2.69 -7.57 -7.76
N LYS A 68 1.70 -8.45 -7.59
CA LYS A 68 1.29 -9.37 -8.64
C LYS A 68 0.38 -8.63 -9.62
N ASP A 69 0.98 -8.11 -10.69
CA ASP A 69 0.27 -7.45 -11.80
C ASP A 69 -0.58 -8.46 -12.57
N THR A 70 -1.90 -8.41 -12.35
CA THR A 70 -2.86 -9.33 -12.97
C THR A 70 -4.29 -8.85 -12.77
N ILE A 71 -5.23 -9.54 -13.42
CA ILE A 71 -6.66 -9.32 -13.26
C ILE A 71 -7.17 -10.24 -12.15
N TYR A 72 -7.92 -9.68 -11.20
CA TYR A 72 -8.63 -10.43 -10.16
C TYR A 72 -10.13 -10.35 -10.41
N ASN A 73 -10.80 -11.50 -10.49
CA ASN A 73 -12.24 -11.56 -10.31
C ASN A 73 -12.52 -11.44 -8.81
N LEU A 74 -13.14 -10.34 -8.38
CA LEU A 74 -13.46 -10.09 -6.98
C LEU A 74 -14.37 -11.17 -6.41
N LEU A 75 -15.31 -11.69 -7.21
CA LEU A 75 -16.30 -12.64 -6.73
C LEU A 75 -15.70 -14.02 -6.39
N ASP A 76 -14.49 -14.32 -6.88
CA ASP A 76 -13.73 -15.52 -6.48
C ASP A 76 -13.18 -15.41 -5.05
N LEU A 77 -13.20 -14.21 -4.47
CA LEU A 77 -12.60 -13.87 -3.17
C LEU A 77 -13.66 -13.66 -2.07
N GLN A 78 -14.84 -14.24 -2.25
CA GLN A 78 -15.94 -14.18 -1.27
C GLN A 78 -15.85 -15.32 -0.24
N ASN A 79 -16.75 -15.30 0.74
CA ASN A 79 -16.94 -16.39 1.71
C ASN A 79 -15.68 -16.74 2.53
N GLY A 80 -14.89 -15.72 2.88
CA GLY A 80 -13.68 -15.88 3.68
C GLY A 80 -12.44 -16.27 2.87
N LEU A 81 -12.55 -16.36 1.54
CA LEU A 81 -11.40 -16.47 0.66
C LEU A 81 -10.73 -15.11 0.49
N ASP A 82 -9.41 -15.11 0.39
CA ASP A 82 -8.63 -13.93 0.10
C ASP A 82 -7.37 -14.31 -0.70
N THR A 83 -6.73 -13.31 -1.29
CA THR A 83 -5.48 -13.51 -2.03
C THR A 83 -4.44 -12.47 -1.65
N LEU A 84 -3.17 -12.87 -1.66
CA LEU A 84 -2.05 -11.94 -1.53
C LEU A 84 -1.89 -11.17 -2.85
N ILE A 85 -1.97 -9.84 -2.78
CA ILE A 85 -1.82 -8.98 -3.96
C ILE A 85 -0.47 -8.26 -4.00
N ALA A 86 0.12 -7.99 -2.84
CA ALA A 86 1.45 -7.40 -2.74
C ALA A 86 2.11 -7.74 -1.39
N GLN A 87 3.45 -7.78 -1.39
CA GLN A 87 4.21 -7.91 -0.15
C GLN A 87 5.58 -7.23 -0.26
N GLY A 88 6.09 -6.74 0.87
CA GLY A 88 7.44 -6.16 0.91
C GLY A 88 7.89 -5.76 2.30
N THR A 89 9.17 -5.42 2.42
CA THR A 89 9.76 -4.86 3.64
C THR A 89 9.53 -3.35 3.65
N VAL A 90 8.90 -2.84 4.71
CA VAL A 90 8.53 -1.44 4.90
C VAL A 90 9.05 -0.92 6.25
N PRO A 91 9.14 0.40 6.46
CA PRO A 91 9.46 0.95 7.78
C PRO A 91 8.42 0.54 8.83
N SER A 92 8.86 0.21 10.05
CA SER A 92 7.97 0.00 11.20
C SER A 92 7.47 1.35 11.73
N ASN A 93 6.49 1.94 11.04
CA ASN A 93 5.89 3.22 11.37
C ASN A 93 4.35 3.15 11.21
N THR A 94 3.65 4.28 11.33
CA THR A 94 2.21 4.35 11.03
C THR A 94 1.97 4.34 9.53
N LEU A 95 1.42 3.23 9.02
CA LEU A 95 0.89 3.11 7.66
C LEU A 95 -0.36 3.98 7.55
N ASN A 96 -0.29 5.05 6.76
CA ASN A 96 -1.38 6.02 6.61
C ASN A 96 -2.36 5.60 5.51
N GLU A 97 -1.85 5.29 4.32
CA GLU A 97 -2.67 4.95 3.16
C GLU A 97 -2.08 3.77 2.36
N ILE A 98 -2.98 3.01 1.73
CA ILE A 98 -2.66 2.09 0.63
C ILE A 98 -3.27 2.67 -0.65
N ARG A 99 -2.58 2.50 -1.77
CA ARG A 99 -3.08 2.86 -3.10
C ARG A 99 -3.00 1.68 -4.03
N LEU A 100 -4.13 1.34 -4.64
CA LEU A 100 -4.22 0.35 -5.72
C LEU A 100 -4.21 1.10 -7.06
N VAL A 101 -3.18 0.90 -7.87
CA VAL A 101 -3.13 1.40 -9.24
C VAL A 101 -3.77 0.35 -10.13
N LEU A 102 -4.85 0.75 -10.82
CA LEU A 102 -5.56 -0.12 -11.74
C LEU A 102 -5.18 0.21 -13.19
N GLY A 103 -5.16 -0.82 -14.03
CA GLY A 103 -5.02 -0.69 -15.48
C GLY A 103 -6.36 -0.43 -16.15
N ASP A 104 -6.40 -0.57 -17.47
CA ASP A 104 -7.60 -0.25 -18.27
C ASP A 104 -8.51 -1.47 -18.49
N ASN A 105 -8.04 -2.69 -18.21
CA ASN A 105 -8.76 -3.93 -18.52
C ASN A 105 -9.75 -4.35 -17.42
N ASN A 106 -10.38 -3.40 -16.75
CA ASN A 106 -11.43 -3.70 -15.76
C ASN A 106 -12.73 -4.03 -16.49
N THR A 107 -13.38 -5.11 -16.10
CA THR A 107 -14.63 -5.56 -16.73
C THR A 107 -15.63 -6.04 -15.70
N ILE A 108 -16.88 -6.13 -16.13
CA ILE A 108 -17.96 -6.76 -15.39
C ILE A 108 -18.68 -7.71 -16.32
N LYS A 109 -19.11 -8.86 -15.79
CA LYS A 109 -20.00 -9.76 -16.49
C LYS A 109 -21.38 -9.73 -15.87
N SER A 110 -22.38 -9.51 -16.72
CA SER A 110 -23.78 -9.40 -16.33
C SER A 110 -24.65 -9.95 -17.46
N ASN A 111 -25.58 -10.84 -17.13
CA ASN A 111 -26.46 -11.53 -18.07
C ASN A 111 -25.70 -12.23 -19.21
N GLY A 112 -24.59 -12.90 -18.87
CA GLY A 112 -23.73 -13.64 -19.79
C GLY A 112 -22.89 -12.76 -20.74
N GLN A 113 -22.96 -11.44 -20.64
CA GLN A 113 -22.17 -10.51 -21.46
C GLN A 113 -21.12 -9.78 -20.62
N VAL A 114 -19.95 -9.53 -21.23
CA VAL A 114 -18.85 -8.79 -20.61
C VAL A 114 -18.86 -7.35 -21.09
N TYR A 115 -18.83 -6.42 -20.14
CA TYR A 115 -18.80 -4.98 -20.39
C TYR A 115 -17.56 -4.33 -19.77
N PRO A 116 -17.04 -3.25 -20.38
CA PRO A 116 -16.02 -2.41 -19.73
C PRO A 116 -16.54 -1.84 -18.42
N LEU A 117 -15.72 -1.88 -17.38
CA LEU A 117 -16.02 -1.30 -16.08
C LEU A 117 -15.23 0.00 -15.92
N THR A 118 -15.90 1.14 -16.18
CA THR A 118 -15.23 2.44 -16.27
C THR A 118 -14.95 3.01 -14.87
N ILE A 119 -13.76 3.57 -14.67
CA ILE A 119 -13.37 4.20 -13.40
C ILE A 119 -13.37 5.73 -13.56
N PRO A 120 -14.38 6.47 -13.08
CA PRO A 120 -14.55 7.90 -13.42
C PRO A 120 -13.48 8.82 -12.82
N SER A 121 -12.91 8.48 -11.67
CA SER A 121 -12.00 9.37 -10.90
C SER A 121 -10.72 8.69 -10.42
N GLY A 122 -10.44 7.46 -10.86
CA GLY A 122 -9.36 6.62 -10.32
C GLY A 122 -8.29 6.18 -11.32
N SER A 123 -8.53 6.32 -12.64
CA SER A 123 -7.63 5.77 -13.68
C SER A 123 -6.22 6.40 -13.65
N ALA A 124 -6.08 7.69 -13.37
CA ALA A 124 -4.75 8.34 -13.32
C ALA A 124 -4.07 8.33 -11.94
N SER A 125 -4.83 8.24 -10.84
CA SER A 125 -4.28 8.44 -9.48
C SER A 125 -4.35 7.21 -8.56
N GLY A 126 -5.02 6.14 -8.99
CA GLY A 126 -5.25 4.92 -8.22
C GLY A 126 -6.35 5.05 -7.16
N LEU A 127 -6.84 3.92 -6.67
CA LEU A 127 -7.80 3.84 -5.57
C LEU A 127 -7.05 4.03 -4.25
N LYS A 128 -7.36 5.09 -3.51
CA LYS A 128 -6.71 5.37 -2.21
C LYS A 128 -7.57 4.86 -1.06
N ILE A 129 -6.95 4.10 -0.16
CA ILE A 129 -7.56 3.51 1.01
C ILE A 129 -6.83 4.04 2.24
N LYS A 130 -7.58 4.65 3.18
CA LYS A 130 -7.02 5.11 4.45
C LYS A 130 -6.93 3.93 5.42
N VAL A 131 -5.78 3.77 6.07
CA VAL A 131 -5.50 2.66 6.99
C VAL A 131 -5.23 3.16 8.40
N ARG A 132 -4.26 4.06 8.56
CA ARG A 132 -3.81 4.61 9.86
C ARG A 132 -3.48 3.54 10.91
N LYS A 133 -2.64 2.57 10.54
CA LYS A 133 -2.20 1.47 11.42
C LYS A 133 -0.73 1.61 11.80
N LYS A 134 -0.42 1.60 13.09
CA LYS A 134 0.96 1.50 13.56
C LYS A 134 1.48 0.07 13.38
N LEU A 135 2.51 -0.10 12.56
CA LEU A 135 3.17 -1.40 12.36
C LEU A 135 4.14 -1.67 13.51
N ASN A 136 3.90 -2.73 14.29
CA ASN A 136 4.73 -3.07 15.46
C ASN A 136 5.23 -4.51 15.46
N ALA A 137 4.71 -5.37 14.57
CA ALA A 137 5.18 -6.73 14.41
C ALA A 137 6.27 -6.85 13.33
N ASN A 138 6.98 -7.98 13.31
CA ASN A 138 7.88 -8.33 12.21
C ASN A 138 7.11 -8.62 10.92
N LEU A 139 5.89 -9.12 11.04
CA LEU A 139 4.97 -9.40 9.95
C LEU A 139 3.61 -8.78 10.28
N GLU A 140 3.14 -7.92 9.39
CA GLU A 140 1.84 -7.27 9.45
C GLU A 140 1.04 -7.66 8.21
N THR A 141 -0.23 -8.03 8.40
CA THR A 141 -1.15 -8.26 7.28
C THR A 141 -2.26 -7.22 7.33
N ILE A 142 -2.55 -6.66 6.16
CA ILE A 142 -3.70 -5.79 5.92
C ILE A 142 -4.58 -6.48 4.90
N VAL A 143 -5.85 -6.69 5.25
CA VAL A 143 -6.84 -7.26 4.33
C VAL A 143 -7.74 -6.13 3.86
N LEU A 144 -7.76 -5.92 2.54
CA LEU A 144 -8.66 -4.99 1.87
C LEU A 144 -9.91 -5.74 1.47
N ASP A 145 -11.03 -5.37 2.07
CA ASP A 145 -12.35 -5.89 1.74
C ASP A 145 -12.99 -4.97 0.72
N PHE A 146 -12.97 -5.41 -0.54
CA PHE A 146 -13.61 -4.72 -1.63
C PHE A 146 -15.08 -5.13 -1.63
N ASP A 147 -16.02 -4.20 -1.57
CA ASP A 147 -17.44 -4.55 -1.68
C ASP A 147 -17.86 -4.37 -3.13
N ALA A 148 -17.73 -5.41 -3.97
CA ALA A 148 -18.08 -5.31 -5.39
C ALA A 148 -19.55 -4.91 -5.59
N GLY A 149 -20.47 -5.41 -4.76
CA GLY A 149 -21.90 -5.11 -4.82
C GLY A 149 -22.19 -3.63 -4.57
N ALA A 150 -21.53 -3.02 -3.58
CA ALA A 150 -21.64 -1.60 -3.31
C ALA A 150 -20.84 -0.74 -4.29
N SER A 151 -19.76 -1.28 -4.87
CA SER A 151 -18.83 -0.54 -5.72
C SER A 151 -19.28 -0.39 -7.16
N VAL A 152 -19.95 -1.38 -7.72
CA VAL A 152 -20.45 -1.33 -9.09
C VAL A 152 -21.74 -0.50 -9.14
N LYS A 153 -21.83 0.37 -10.16
CA LYS A 153 -23.05 1.10 -10.50
C LYS A 153 -23.35 0.91 -11.98
N GLU A 154 -24.53 0.38 -12.26
CA GLU A 154 -25.11 0.43 -13.59
C GLU A 154 -25.65 1.84 -13.85
N GLU A 155 -25.28 2.42 -14.99
CA GLU A 155 -25.74 3.72 -15.44
C GLU A 155 -26.20 3.63 -16.91
N GLN A 156 -26.86 4.67 -17.42
CA GLN A 156 -27.44 4.70 -18.78
C GLN A 156 -26.43 4.33 -19.89
N ASN A 157 -25.13 4.54 -19.66
CA ASN A 157 -24.05 4.32 -20.64
C ASN A 157 -23.09 3.18 -20.22
N GLY A 158 -23.55 2.21 -19.43
CA GLY A 158 -22.77 1.04 -19.02
C GLY A 158 -22.43 1.05 -17.54
N TYR A 159 -21.34 0.38 -17.16
CA TYR A 159 -21.00 0.13 -15.76
C TYR A 159 -19.84 1.02 -15.30
N LYS A 160 -19.98 1.55 -14.08
CA LYS A 160 -18.94 2.33 -13.42
C LYS A 160 -18.51 1.71 -12.10
N LEU A 161 -17.22 1.79 -11.85
CA LEU A 161 -16.63 1.43 -10.57
C LEU A 161 -16.51 2.67 -9.68
N ARG A 162 -17.22 2.67 -8.56
CA ARG A 162 -17.12 3.63 -7.46
C ARG A 162 -16.71 2.87 -6.20
N PRO A 163 -15.42 2.61 -6.00
CA PRO A 163 -14.96 1.65 -5.01
C PRO A 163 -15.41 1.97 -3.59
N VAL A 164 -15.95 0.95 -2.94
CA VAL A 164 -16.20 0.86 -1.51
C VAL A 164 -15.23 -0.20 -1.00
N ILE A 165 -14.19 0.24 -0.29
CA ILE A 165 -13.15 -0.64 0.23
C ILE A 165 -12.96 -0.29 1.71
N ILE A 166 -13.01 -1.31 2.56
CA ILE A 166 -12.72 -1.19 3.99
C ILE A 166 -11.50 -2.02 4.35
N VAL A 167 -10.84 -1.64 5.45
CA VAL A 167 -9.74 -2.42 6.03
C VAL A 167 -10.33 -3.32 7.11
N LYS A 168 -10.09 -4.64 7.01
CA LYS A 168 -10.47 -5.64 8.02
C LYS A 168 -9.42 -5.75 9.14
#